data_AF-A0A5D3C3J9-F1
#
_entry.id   AF-A0A5D3C3J9-F1
#
_cell.length_a   1.000
_cell.length_b   1.000
_cell.length_c   1.000
_cell.angle_alpha   90.00
_cell.angle_beta   90.00
_cell.angle_gamma   90.00
#
_symmetry.space_group_name_H-M   'P 1'
#
loop_
_entity.id
_entity.type
_entity.pdbx_description
1 polymer ?
#
loop_
_entity_poly.entity_id
_entity_poly.type
_entity_poly.pdbx_seq_one_letter_code
_entity_poly.pdbx_strand_id
1 'polypeptide(L)'
;MNNNNNYKQLHTSHSANTTPATSFRLSGNDPPPPSSSLRRRSRILIISFMSVLLIAASVVSAAILVRSRIASSQPHFPHNKPSQAISRACSHTLYPSLCLSSLLSFPGAQSADVHDLVHISLNLTLQHLTKALYSTSQIPILQISKDPLAHSAYEDCMELLNDAIDAFSLSLFSTGASNHDIMTWLSAALTYHDTCTDGFQDVTDLGVKNEVEAKLSDLSEMISNSLAIFSGFGGGDLPVENRKRRRLMESGTPSSWAAENGGDHEGFPEWLSGKDRRLLAAPISAIQADIVVAKDGSGKFKTVAEAIEAAPSSSGRRIIIYIKAGK
;
A
#
# COMPACT_ATOMS: atom_id res chain seq x y z
N MET A 1 -5.50 -37.22 -28.59
CA MET A 1 -5.47 -38.67 -28.86
C MET A 1 -4.54 -39.33 -27.85
N ASN A 2 -4.82 -40.57 -27.43
CA ASN A 2 -3.95 -41.45 -26.62
C ASN A 2 -3.57 -40.98 -25.19
N ASN A 3 -3.39 -41.86 -24.19
CA ASN A 3 -3.93 -43.23 -24.00
C ASN A 3 -3.78 -43.70 -22.54
N ASN A 4 -4.74 -44.49 -22.02
CA ASN A 4 -4.60 -45.51 -20.94
C ASN A 4 -4.06 -45.08 -19.53
N ASN A 5 -4.26 -45.82 -18.42
CA ASN A 5 -4.88 -47.14 -18.14
C ASN A 5 -5.57 -47.10 -16.75
N ASN A 6 -6.76 -47.73 -16.53
CA ASN A 6 -7.00 -49.04 -15.86
C ASN A 6 -6.34 -49.23 -14.47
N TYR A 7 -6.98 -49.76 -13.40
CA TYR A 7 -8.13 -50.69 -13.19
C TYR A 7 -8.76 -50.43 -11.77
N LYS A 8 -9.76 -51.10 -11.13
CA LYS A 8 -10.66 -52.29 -11.30
C LYS A 8 -11.91 -52.11 -10.35
N GLN A 9 -13.15 -52.56 -10.64
CA GLN A 9 -13.86 -53.81 -10.21
C GLN A 9 -14.06 -54.05 -8.68
N LEU A 10 -15.19 -54.58 -8.13
CA LEU A 10 -16.54 -54.96 -8.65
C LEU A 10 -17.59 -55.16 -7.49
N HIS A 11 -18.80 -55.66 -7.82
CA HIS A 11 -19.93 -56.15 -7.00
C HIS A 11 -20.87 -55.07 -6.41
N THR A 12 -22.22 -55.02 -6.59
CA THR A 12 -23.35 -56.00 -6.69
C THR A 12 -23.77 -56.60 -5.33
N SER A 13 -25.06 -56.73 -4.96
CA SER A 13 -26.23 -57.11 -5.78
C SER A 13 -27.63 -56.59 -5.34
N HIS A 14 -28.62 -56.81 -6.21
CA HIS A 14 -30.10 -56.82 -6.00
C HIS A 14 -30.57 -58.16 -5.34
N SER A 15 -31.85 -58.44 -4.99
CA SER A 15 -33.06 -57.64 -4.65
C SER A 15 -34.22 -58.59 -4.22
N ALA A 16 -35.16 -58.10 -3.39
CA ALA A 16 -36.60 -58.41 -3.27
C ALA A 16 -37.19 -59.86 -3.11
N ASN A 17 -38.26 -59.92 -2.30
CA ASN A 17 -39.48 -60.78 -2.42
C ASN A 17 -39.39 -62.31 -2.19
N THR A 18 -40.48 -63.08 -1.93
CA THR A 18 -41.81 -62.88 -1.26
C THR A 18 -42.53 -64.23 -1.22
N THR A 19 -43.22 -64.60 -0.11
CA THR A 19 -44.42 -65.49 -0.14
C THR A 19 -45.25 -65.43 1.16
N PRO A 20 -46.59 -65.62 1.11
CA PRO A 20 -47.47 -65.62 2.29
C PRO A 20 -48.07 -67.01 2.62
N ALA A 21 -48.66 -67.15 3.81
CA ALA A 21 -49.62 -68.22 4.14
C ALA A 21 -50.70 -67.71 5.13
N THR A 22 -51.93 -68.21 4.98
CA THR A 22 -53.13 -67.77 5.74
C THR A 22 -53.56 -68.79 6.80
N SER A 23 -54.13 -68.30 7.90
CA SER A 23 -55.08 -69.07 8.74
C SER A 23 -56.06 -68.12 9.48
N PHE A 24 -57.08 -68.69 10.13
CA PHE A 24 -58.30 -67.98 10.54
C PHE A 24 -58.43 -67.76 12.05
N ARG A 25 -59.09 -66.64 12.41
CA ARG A 25 -59.91 -66.35 13.61
C ARG A 25 -59.78 -67.25 14.86
N LEU A 26 -59.71 -66.62 16.04
CA LEU A 26 -60.88 -66.59 16.94
C LEU A 26 -60.82 -65.47 17.99
N SER A 27 -61.94 -65.29 18.70
CA SER A 27 -62.31 -64.10 19.49
C SER A 27 -61.55 -63.97 20.82
N GLY A 28 -61.23 -62.73 21.19
CA GLY A 28 -60.80 -62.32 22.54
C GLY A 28 -61.21 -60.87 22.79
N ASN A 29 -61.76 -60.57 23.96
CA ASN A 29 -62.18 -59.21 24.35
C ASN A 29 -61.07 -58.53 25.17
N ASP A 30 -60.67 -57.33 24.76
CA ASP A 30 -59.68 -56.50 25.47
C ASP A 30 -60.21 -55.07 25.75
N PRO A 31 -59.70 -54.38 26.78
CA PRO A 31 -60.27 -53.14 27.32
C PRO A 31 -60.01 -51.88 26.44
N PRO A 32 -60.75 -50.77 26.68
CA PRO A 32 -60.69 -49.57 25.84
C PRO A 32 -59.32 -48.86 25.83
N PRO A 33 -58.96 -48.19 24.72
CA PRO A 33 -57.63 -47.62 24.53
C PRO A 33 -57.37 -46.38 25.41
N PRO A 34 -56.18 -46.26 26.04
CA PRO A 34 -55.81 -45.09 26.84
C PRO A 34 -55.57 -43.85 25.95
N SER A 35 -55.98 -42.68 26.45
CA SER A 35 -56.03 -41.44 25.66
C SER A 35 -54.66 -40.97 25.12
N SER A 36 -54.61 -40.65 23.83
CA SER A 36 -53.38 -40.31 23.10
C SER A 36 -52.92 -38.83 23.26
N SER A 37 -53.69 -38.01 23.98
CA SER A 37 -53.52 -36.55 24.08
C SER A 37 -52.27 -36.13 24.86
N LEU A 38 -52.01 -36.76 26.01
CA LEU A 38 -50.90 -36.39 26.92
C LEU A 38 -49.53 -36.65 26.26
N ARG A 39 -49.38 -37.78 25.55
CA ARG A 39 -48.12 -38.14 24.87
C ARG A 39 -47.78 -37.20 23.71
N ARG A 40 -48.79 -36.60 23.07
CA ARG A 40 -48.58 -35.55 22.05
C ARG A 40 -48.15 -34.22 22.68
N ARG A 41 -48.80 -33.78 23.78
CA ARG A 41 -48.41 -32.55 24.50
C ARG A 41 -46.97 -32.63 25.04
N SER A 42 -46.59 -33.74 25.65
CA SER A 42 -45.21 -33.99 26.12
C SER A 42 -44.17 -33.84 24.99
N ARG A 43 -44.41 -34.43 23.82
CA ARG A 43 -43.51 -34.30 22.66
C ARG A 43 -43.38 -32.86 22.15
N ILE A 44 -44.47 -32.10 22.13
CA ILE A 44 -44.46 -30.69 21.71
C ILE A 44 -43.62 -29.84 22.69
N LEU A 45 -43.74 -30.07 24.00
CA LEU A 45 -42.93 -29.38 25.00
C LEU A 45 -41.43 -29.70 24.86
N ILE A 46 -41.08 -30.97 24.61
CA ILE A 46 -39.67 -31.38 24.38
C ILE A 46 -39.10 -30.72 23.13
N ILE A 47 -39.86 -30.67 22.02
CA ILE A 47 -39.43 -30.00 20.78
C ILE A 47 -39.24 -28.50 21.02
N SER A 48 -40.18 -27.85 21.71
CA SER A 48 -40.08 -26.42 22.05
C SER A 48 -38.89 -26.09 22.95
N PHE A 49 -38.54 -26.99 23.88
CA PHE A 49 -37.37 -26.83 24.75
C PHE A 49 -36.06 -26.98 23.95
N MET A 50 -35.98 -27.98 23.06
CA MET A 50 -34.84 -28.17 22.18
C MET A 50 -34.63 -27.00 21.21
N SER A 51 -35.69 -26.40 20.65
CA SER A 51 -35.55 -25.23 19.78
C SER A 51 -35.02 -24.00 20.54
N VAL A 52 -35.44 -23.79 21.79
CA VAL A 52 -34.92 -22.70 22.63
C VAL A 52 -33.45 -22.91 22.98
N LEU A 53 -33.04 -24.15 23.31
CA LEU A 53 -31.64 -24.48 23.55
C LEU A 53 -30.74 -24.24 22.33
N LEU A 54 -31.21 -24.59 21.12
CA LEU A 54 -30.45 -24.35 19.88
C LEU A 54 -30.28 -22.85 19.57
N ILE A 55 -31.31 -22.04 19.84
CA ILE A 55 -31.24 -20.58 19.68
C ILE A 55 -30.29 -19.96 20.73
N ALA A 56 -30.31 -20.43 21.97
CA ALA A 56 -29.37 -19.97 23.00
C ALA A 56 -27.92 -20.33 22.62
N ALA A 57 -27.69 -21.56 22.15
CA ALA A 57 -26.37 -22.02 21.72
C ALA A 57 -25.82 -21.23 20.52
N SER A 58 -26.65 -20.90 19.52
CA SER A 58 -26.22 -20.11 18.37
C SER A 58 -25.89 -18.66 18.74
N VAL A 59 -26.67 -18.01 19.61
CA VAL A 59 -26.39 -16.66 20.12
C VAL A 59 -25.09 -16.63 20.94
N VAL A 60 -24.85 -17.62 21.81
CA VAL A 60 -23.58 -17.73 22.56
C VAL A 60 -22.40 -17.94 21.61
N SER A 61 -22.57 -18.80 20.58
CA SER A 61 -21.53 -19.06 19.57
C SER A 61 -21.20 -17.80 18.76
N ALA A 62 -22.22 -17.05 18.34
CA ALA A 62 -22.06 -15.76 17.65
C ALA A 62 -21.36 -14.72 18.54
N ALA A 63 -21.74 -14.61 19.82
CA ALA A 63 -21.10 -13.70 20.76
C ALA A 63 -19.61 -14.04 21.02
N ILE A 64 -19.27 -15.34 21.07
CA ILE A 64 -17.87 -15.80 21.18
C ILE A 64 -17.10 -15.49 19.90
N LEU A 65 -17.69 -15.73 18.72
CA LEU A 65 -17.05 -15.42 17.43
C LEU A 65 -16.87 -13.91 17.19
N VAL A 66 -17.80 -13.07 17.63
CA VAL A 66 -17.65 -11.61 17.59
C VAL A 66 -16.56 -11.17 18.58
N ARG A 67 -16.52 -11.73 19.80
CA ARG A 67 -15.44 -11.45 20.75
C ARG A 67 -14.06 -11.90 20.25
N SER A 68 -13.95 -13.05 19.58
CA SER A 68 -12.67 -13.50 19.04
C SER A 68 -12.20 -12.65 17.85
N ARG A 69 -13.10 -12.18 16.98
CA ARG A 69 -12.81 -11.21 15.92
C ARG A 69 -12.29 -9.88 16.49
N ILE A 70 -12.90 -9.38 17.56
CA ILE A 70 -12.50 -8.13 18.24
C ILE A 70 -11.17 -8.32 19.01
N ALA A 71 -10.94 -9.50 19.59
CA ALA A 71 -9.67 -9.83 20.25
C ALA A 71 -8.51 -10.01 19.24
N SER A 72 -8.76 -10.56 18.06
CA SER A 72 -7.76 -10.72 17.00
C SER A 72 -7.36 -9.42 16.29
N SER A 73 -8.05 -8.31 16.58
CA SER A 73 -7.72 -6.96 16.09
C SER A 73 -6.97 -6.08 17.12
N GLN A 74 -6.54 -6.66 18.25
CA GLN A 74 -5.52 -6.05 19.11
C GLN A 74 -4.14 -6.57 18.69
N PRO A 75 -3.21 -5.71 18.23
CA PRO A 75 -1.82 -6.11 18.07
C PRO A 75 -1.25 -6.52 19.42
N HIS A 76 -0.61 -7.69 19.49
CA HIS A 76 -0.04 -8.19 20.72
C HIS A 76 1.33 -7.53 20.98
N PHE A 77 1.31 -6.22 21.25
CA PHE A 77 2.51 -5.44 21.55
C PHE A 77 3.22 -6.05 22.77
N PRO A 78 4.49 -6.47 22.64
CA PRO A 78 5.26 -6.88 23.81
C PRO A 78 5.33 -5.70 24.77
N HIS A 79 4.92 -5.90 26.03
CA HIS A 79 4.87 -4.85 27.08
C HIS A 79 6.28 -4.46 27.60
N ASN A 80 7.27 -4.52 26.72
CA ASN A 80 8.63 -4.06 26.94
C ASN A 80 8.63 -2.53 26.92
N LYS A 81 9.14 -1.92 27.99
CA LYS A 81 9.36 -0.47 28.00
C LYS A 81 10.50 -0.15 27.01
N PRO A 82 10.33 0.79 26.07
CA PRO A 82 11.38 1.11 25.10
C PRO A 82 12.66 1.57 25.81
N SER A 83 13.81 1.21 25.24
CA SER A 83 15.10 1.70 25.73
C SER A 83 15.20 3.22 25.60
N GLN A 84 16.15 3.85 26.30
CA GLN A 84 16.35 5.30 26.14
C GLN A 84 16.79 5.65 24.71
N ALA A 85 17.50 4.75 24.02
CA ALA A 85 17.87 4.90 22.62
C ALA A 85 16.65 4.84 21.69
N ILE A 86 15.81 3.80 21.80
CA ILE A 86 14.53 3.69 21.04
C ILE A 86 13.63 4.89 21.31
N SER A 87 13.50 5.30 22.57
CA SER A 87 12.65 6.43 22.97
C SER A 87 13.12 7.75 22.35
N ARG A 88 14.44 7.99 22.29
CA ARG A 88 15.02 9.15 21.59
C ARG A 88 14.81 9.04 20.08
N ALA A 89 15.13 7.89 19.47
CA ALA A 89 14.96 7.63 18.05
C ALA A 89 13.55 7.98 17.56
N CYS A 90 12.52 7.42 18.19
CA CYS A 90 11.13 7.67 17.82
C CYS A 90 10.61 9.08 18.19
N SER A 91 11.22 9.78 19.15
CA SER A 91 10.75 11.11 19.57
C SER A 91 10.93 12.21 18.51
N HIS A 92 11.77 11.97 17.50
CA HIS A 92 11.99 12.88 16.37
C HIS A 92 11.23 12.50 15.10
N THR A 93 10.50 11.38 15.08
CA THR A 93 9.80 10.90 13.88
C THR A 93 8.40 11.51 13.73
N LEU A 94 7.84 11.42 12.51
CA LEU A 94 6.48 11.86 12.21
C LEU A 94 5.40 10.90 12.74
N TYR A 95 5.73 9.60 12.87
CA TYR A 95 4.80 8.56 13.33
C TYR A 95 5.40 7.77 14.52
N PRO A 96 5.53 8.37 15.73
CA PRO A 96 6.25 7.76 16.85
C PRO A 96 5.65 6.46 17.37
N SER A 97 4.32 6.29 17.26
CA SER A 97 3.61 5.05 17.61
C SER A 97 4.07 3.86 16.75
N LEU A 98 4.09 4.06 15.43
CA LEU A 98 4.57 3.05 14.48
C LEU A 98 6.05 2.76 14.73
N CYS A 99 6.89 3.79 14.83
CA CYS A 99 8.32 3.66 15.14
C CYS A 99 8.58 2.81 16.40
N LEU A 100 7.90 3.12 17.51
CA LEU A 100 8.02 2.36 18.76
C LEU A 100 7.60 0.91 18.57
N SER A 101 6.50 0.66 17.85
CA SER A 101 6.01 -0.71 17.62
C SER A 101 6.95 -1.55 16.76
N SER A 102 7.50 -0.99 15.67
CA SER A 102 8.42 -1.69 14.77
C SER A 102 9.75 -2.00 15.46
N LEU A 103 10.32 -1.04 16.19
CA LEU A 103 11.57 -1.26 16.93
C LEU A 103 11.41 -2.20 18.13
N LEU A 104 10.31 -2.11 18.90
CA LEU A 104 10.04 -3.05 20.01
C LEU A 104 9.77 -4.49 19.55
N SER A 105 9.37 -4.67 18.28
CA SER A 105 9.13 -5.99 17.67
C SER A 105 10.39 -6.61 17.07
N PHE A 106 11.48 -5.86 16.90
CA PHE A 106 12.71 -6.35 16.29
C PHE A 106 13.66 -7.01 17.31
N PRO A 107 14.07 -8.28 17.13
CA PRO A 107 15.00 -8.95 18.04
C PRO A 107 16.33 -8.21 18.18
N GLY A 108 16.71 -7.85 19.41
CA GLY A 108 17.97 -7.17 19.72
C GLY A 108 17.90 -5.63 19.74
N ALA A 109 16.89 -4.99 19.14
CA ALA A 109 16.74 -3.53 19.13
C ALA A 109 16.66 -2.92 20.55
N GLN A 110 16.11 -3.67 21.52
CA GLN A 110 16.03 -3.27 22.93
C GLN A 110 17.40 -2.99 23.57
N SER A 111 18.46 -3.65 23.07
CA SER A 111 19.86 -3.54 23.52
C SER A 111 20.79 -2.85 22.51
N ALA A 112 20.28 -2.53 21.31
CA ALA A 112 21.02 -1.85 20.26
C ALA A 112 21.39 -0.42 20.67
N ASP A 113 22.52 0.07 20.14
CA ASP A 113 22.88 1.48 20.27
C ASP A 113 22.16 2.37 19.23
N VAL A 114 22.47 3.65 19.24
CA VAL A 114 21.81 4.65 18.38
C VAL A 114 22.14 4.46 16.89
N HIS A 115 23.33 3.95 16.55
CA HIS A 115 23.76 3.68 15.19
C HIS A 115 23.20 2.34 14.68
N ASP A 116 23.21 1.30 15.52
CA ASP A 116 22.54 0.04 15.24
C ASP A 116 21.03 0.24 14.98
N LEU A 117 20.36 1.10 15.75
CA LEU A 117 18.95 1.44 15.54
C LEU A 117 18.67 2.11 14.19
N VAL A 118 19.62 2.84 13.60
CA VAL A 118 19.51 3.37 12.23
C VAL A 118 19.47 2.21 11.24
N HIS A 119 20.45 1.29 11.29
CA HIS A 119 20.49 0.13 10.40
C HIS A 119 19.28 -0.79 10.58
N ILE A 120 18.82 -1.00 11.82
CA ILE A 120 17.60 -1.77 12.12
C ILE A 120 16.37 -1.08 11.50
N SER A 121 16.22 0.23 11.65
CA SER A 121 15.08 0.96 11.07
C SER A 121 15.08 0.95 9.53
N LEU A 122 16.26 1.06 8.90
CA LEU A 122 16.40 0.97 7.45
C LEU A 122 16.08 -0.44 6.92
N ASN A 123 16.59 -1.48 7.58
CA ASN A 123 16.35 -2.87 7.21
C ASN A 123 14.88 -3.29 7.40
N LEU A 124 14.24 -2.88 8.51
CA LEU A 124 12.79 -3.02 8.72
C LEU A 124 11.98 -2.38 7.59
N THR A 125 12.38 -1.19 7.16
CA THR A 125 11.69 -0.45 6.09
C THR A 125 11.87 -1.12 4.72
N LEU A 126 13.08 -1.60 4.40
CA LEU A 126 13.33 -2.40 3.19
C LEU A 126 12.50 -3.69 3.19
N GLN A 127 12.34 -4.37 4.33
CA GLN A 127 11.46 -5.55 4.45
C GLN A 127 9.99 -5.18 4.23
N HIS A 128 9.53 -4.03 4.72
CA HIS A 128 8.19 -3.51 4.46
C HIS A 128 7.99 -3.14 2.98
N LEU A 129 8.96 -2.48 2.34
CA LEU A 129 8.98 -2.18 0.91
C LEU A 129 8.85 -3.44 0.05
N THR A 130 9.73 -4.43 0.24
CA THR A 130 9.70 -5.69 -0.51
C THR A 130 8.39 -6.45 -0.29
N LYS A 131 7.84 -6.44 0.93
CA LYS A 131 6.52 -7.00 1.24
C LYS A 131 5.40 -6.23 0.53
N ALA A 132 5.47 -4.90 0.45
CA ALA A 132 4.49 -4.06 -0.20
C ALA A 132 4.48 -4.27 -1.72
N LEU A 133 5.65 -4.27 -2.38
CA LEU A 133 5.80 -4.64 -3.79
C LEU A 133 5.22 -6.04 -4.06
N TYR A 134 5.59 -7.04 -3.25
CA TYR A 134 5.08 -8.42 -3.41
C TYR A 134 3.57 -8.55 -3.14
N SER A 135 3.00 -7.73 -2.26
CA SER A 135 1.56 -7.75 -1.96
C SER A 135 0.74 -7.01 -3.03
N THR A 136 1.38 -6.07 -3.74
CA THR A 136 0.83 -5.31 -4.88
C THR A 136 0.90 -6.14 -6.16
N SER A 137 1.99 -6.86 -6.41
CA SER A 137 2.13 -7.76 -7.56
C SER A 137 1.18 -8.97 -7.57
N GLN A 138 0.48 -9.21 -6.45
CA GLN A 138 -0.59 -10.20 -6.33
C GLN A 138 -1.97 -9.70 -6.77
N ILE A 139 -2.14 -8.40 -7.08
CA ILE A 139 -3.43 -7.87 -7.55
C ILE A 139 -3.76 -8.52 -8.91
N PRO A 140 -4.92 -9.19 -9.08
CA PRO A 140 -5.20 -9.93 -10.30
C PRO A 140 -5.23 -9.06 -11.55
N ILE A 141 -4.46 -9.44 -12.58
CA ILE A 141 -4.44 -8.79 -13.90
C ILE A 141 -5.86 -8.62 -14.48
N LEU A 142 -6.76 -9.58 -14.23
CA LEU A 142 -8.17 -9.52 -14.66
C LEU A 142 -9.02 -8.44 -13.94
N GLN A 143 -8.54 -7.84 -12.85
CA GLN A 143 -9.07 -6.60 -12.28
C GLN A 143 -8.45 -5.39 -12.99
N ILE A 144 -7.12 -5.36 -13.07
CA ILE A 144 -6.32 -4.23 -13.58
C ILE A 144 -6.65 -3.91 -15.04
N SER A 145 -6.64 -4.90 -15.95
CA SER A 145 -6.81 -4.72 -17.40
C SER A 145 -8.25 -4.35 -17.84
N LYS A 146 -9.14 -3.97 -16.92
CA LYS A 146 -10.48 -3.43 -17.23
C LYS A 146 -10.45 -1.95 -17.59
N ASP A 147 -9.58 -1.20 -16.94
CA ASP A 147 -9.37 0.24 -17.15
C ASP A 147 -7.93 0.45 -17.63
N PRO A 148 -7.69 0.87 -18.89
CA PRO A 148 -6.34 1.12 -19.40
C PRO A 148 -5.55 2.15 -18.59
N LEU A 149 -6.22 3.08 -17.90
CA LEU A 149 -5.55 4.05 -17.03
C LEU A 149 -5.10 3.39 -15.71
N ALA A 150 -5.95 2.54 -15.12
CA ALA A 150 -5.58 1.73 -13.96
C ALA A 150 -4.44 0.75 -14.28
N HIS A 151 -4.38 0.25 -15.51
CA HIS A 151 -3.28 -0.60 -15.97
C HIS A 151 -1.96 0.15 -16.10
N SER A 152 -1.95 1.35 -16.70
CA SER A 152 -0.73 2.19 -16.73
C SER A 152 -0.27 2.51 -15.31
N ALA A 153 -1.14 3.12 -14.50
CA ALA A 153 -0.81 3.52 -13.13
C ALA A 153 -0.31 2.35 -12.25
N TYR A 154 -0.76 1.12 -12.53
CA TYR A 154 -0.27 -0.09 -11.88
C TYR A 154 1.15 -0.49 -12.33
N GLU A 155 1.45 -0.53 -13.62
CA GLU A 155 2.82 -0.81 -14.09
C GLU A 155 3.79 0.32 -13.66
N ASP A 156 3.36 1.58 -13.81
CA ASP A 156 4.09 2.78 -13.37
C ASP A 156 4.39 2.72 -11.85
N CYS A 157 3.41 2.33 -11.02
CA CYS A 157 3.61 2.11 -9.58
C CYS A 157 4.55 0.93 -9.29
N MET A 158 4.48 -0.16 -10.04
CA MET A 158 5.35 -1.33 -9.85
C MET A 158 6.82 -1.01 -10.15
N GLU A 159 7.10 -0.15 -11.14
CA GLU A 159 8.45 0.40 -11.39
C GLU A 159 8.90 1.30 -10.22
N LEU A 160 8.08 2.27 -9.81
CA LEU A 160 8.37 3.18 -8.70
C LEU A 160 8.60 2.47 -7.35
N LEU A 161 7.86 1.40 -7.05
CA LEU A 161 8.07 0.58 -5.85
C LEU A 161 9.36 -0.24 -5.91
N ASN A 162 9.85 -0.60 -7.11
CA ASN A 162 11.17 -1.20 -7.28
C ASN A 162 12.28 -0.16 -7.09
N ASP A 163 12.15 1.03 -7.70
CA ASP A 163 13.10 2.14 -7.51
C ASP A 163 13.23 2.54 -6.03
N ALA A 164 12.13 2.49 -5.26
CA ALA A 164 12.16 2.68 -3.82
C ALA A 164 12.96 1.59 -3.07
N ILE A 165 12.89 0.33 -3.50
CA ILE A 165 13.68 -0.79 -2.97
C ILE A 165 15.16 -0.64 -3.30
N ASP A 166 15.50 -0.24 -4.52
CA ASP A 166 16.88 -0.03 -4.95
C ASP A 166 17.50 1.18 -4.24
N ALA A 167 16.77 2.28 -4.07
CA ALA A 167 17.19 3.43 -3.27
C ALA A 167 17.42 3.06 -1.78
N PHE A 168 16.55 2.26 -1.17
CA PHE A 168 16.80 1.74 0.18
C PHE A 168 17.98 0.77 0.24
N SER A 169 18.19 -0.03 -0.80
CA SER A 169 19.33 -0.95 -0.87
C SER A 169 20.67 -0.19 -0.97
N LEU A 170 20.72 0.90 -1.74
CA LEU A 170 21.85 1.84 -1.74
C LEU A 170 22.08 2.45 -0.35
N SER A 171 21.02 2.85 0.37
CA SER A 171 21.12 3.40 1.73
C SER A 171 21.72 2.45 2.77
N LEU A 172 21.59 1.13 2.54
CA LEU A 172 22.04 0.08 3.46
C LEU A 172 23.41 -0.50 3.11
N PHE A 173 23.75 -0.59 1.82
CA PHE A 173 24.87 -1.39 1.34
C PHE A 173 25.96 -0.60 0.60
N SER A 174 25.75 0.69 0.30
CA SER A 174 26.72 1.49 -0.45
C SER A 174 27.95 1.88 0.40
N THR A 175 29.08 1.25 0.12
CA THR A 175 30.35 1.52 0.82
C THR A 175 30.96 2.85 0.38
N GLY A 176 30.97 3.85 1.25
CA GLY A 176 31.54 5.17 0.97
C GLY A 176 30.54 6.23 0.52
N ALA A 177 29.24 5.94 0.56
CA ALA A 177 28.19 6.95 0.43
C ALA A 177 28.32 8.01 1.54
N SER A 178 28.02 9.28 1.22
CA SER A 178 27.90 10.32 2.23
C SER A 178 26.51 10.30 2.87
N ASN A 179 26.40 10.93 4.04
CA ASN A 179 25.10 11.14 4.70
C ASN A 179 24.11 11.95 3.83
N HIS A 180 24.61 12.75 2.88
CA HIS A 180 23.75 13.48 1.94
C HIS A 180 23.20 12.56 0.84
N ASP A 181 24.01 11.62 0.33
CA ASP A 181 23.57 10.63 -0.66
C ASP A 181 22.52 9.71 -0.06
N ILE A 182 22.76 9.21 1.16
CA ILE A 182 21.81 8.36 1.90
C ILE A 182 20.50 9.12 2.16
N MET A 183 20.57 10.36 2.66
CA MET A 183 19.38 11.20 2.85
C MET A 183 18.61 11.44 1.54
N THR A 184 19.32 11.56 0.42
CA THR A 184 18.74 11.74 -0.92
C THR A 184 18.02 10.47 -1.39
N TRP A 185 18.63 9.30 -1.27
CA TRP A 185 18.01 8.02 -1.65
C TRP A 185 16.76 7.72 -0.80
N LEU A 186 16.82 7.96 0.52
CA LEU A 186 15.66 7.77 1.40
C LEU A 186 14.52 8.76 1.12
N SER A 187 14.85 9.99 0.69
CA SER A 187 13.85 10.98 0.25
C SER A 187 13.26 10.64 -1.13
N ALA A 188 14.07 10.09 -2.04
CA ALA A 188 13.62 9.59 -3.33
C ALA A 188 12.66 8.41 -3.17
N ALA A 189 12.98 7.43 -2.31
CA ALA A 189 12.11 6.30 -2.01
C ALA A 189 10.73 6.71 -1.45
N LEU A 190 10.67 7.75 -0.61
CA LEU A 190 9.38 8.33 -0.18
C LEU A 190 8.63 8.93 -1.38
N THR A 191 9.33 9.70 -2.21
CA THR A 191 8.76 10.37 -3.39
C THR A 191 8.23 9.35 -4.40
N TYR A 192 8.92 8.22 -4.61
CA TYR A 192 8.47 7.16 -5.51
C TYR A 192 7.20 6.46 -5.00
N HIS A 193 7.10 6.20 -3.69
CA HIS A 193 5.88 5.67 -3.08
C HIS A 193 4.70 6.65 -3.22
N ASP A 194 4.91 7.93 -2.87
CA ASP A 194 3.88 8.97 -2.98
C ASP A 194 3.42 9.10 -4.45
N THR A 195 4.36 9.09 -5.40
CA THR A 195 4.09 9.15 -6.86
C THR A 195 3.33 7.93 -7.37
N CYS A 196 3.63 6.71 -6.87
CA CYS A 196 2.84 5.51 -7.16
C CYS A 196 1.37 5.73 -6.76
N THR A 197 1.12 6.20 -5.54
CA THR A 197 -0.26 6.42 -5.06
C THR A 197 -0.97 7.55 -5.81
N ASP A 198 -0.25 8.62 -6.17
CA ASP A 198 -0.79 9.74 -6.93
C ASP A 198 -1.13 9.36 -8.38
N GLY A 199 -0.45 8.37 -8.97
CA GLY A 199 -0.79 7.81 -10.29
C GLY A 199 -2.23 7.29 -10.40
N PHE A 200 -2.86 6.92 -9.28
CA PHE A 200 -4.26 6.50 -9.23
C PHE A 200 -5.26 7.64 -8.95
N GLN A 201 -4.87 8.92 -8.96
CA GLN A 201 -5.80 10.02 -8.70
C GLN A 201 -6.95 10.09 -9.73
N ASP A 202 -6.64 9.97 -11.02
CA ASP A 202 -7.61 10.03 -12.13
C ASP A 202 -8.30 8.68 -12.45
N VAL A 203 -7.91 7.58 -11.78
CA VAL A 203 -8.45 6.23 -12.05
C VAL A 203 -9.89 6.11 -11.55
N THR A 204 -10.80 5.73 -12.45
CA THR A 204 -12.23 5.64 -12.14
C THR A 204 -12.66 4.30 -11.53
N ASP A 205 -11.92 3.21 -11.78
CA ASP A 205 -12.10 1.95 -11.05
C ASP A 205 -11.43 2.03 -9.67
N LEU A 206 -12.21 2.50 -8.69
CA LEU A 206 -11.82 2.53 -7.27
C LEU A 206 -11.45 1.15 -6.72
N GLY A 207 -11.80 0.04 -7.38
CA GLY A 207 -11.44 -1.30 -6.94
C GLY A 207 -9.93 -1.54 -6.97
N VAL A 208 -9.25 -1.17 -8.07
CA VAL A 208 -7.79 -1.31 -8.19
C VAL A 208 -7.09 -0.32 -7.27
N LYS A 209 -7.53 0.95 -7.28
CA LYS A 209 -6.98 2.02 -6.44
C LYS A 209 -7.00 1.66 -4.95
N ASN A 210 -8.18 1.32 -4.42
CA ASN A 210 -8.35 0.98 -3.00
C ASN A 210 -7.55 -0.28 -2.64
N GLU A 211 -7.37 -1.23 -3.57
CA GLU A 211 -6.56 -2.41 -3.30
C GLU A 211 -5.06 -2.06 -3.21
N VAL A 212 -4.53 -1.20 -4.10
CA VAL A 212 -3.15 -0.69 -4.03
C VAL A 212 -2.94 0.13 -2.76
N GLU A 213 -3.78 1.13 -2.48
CA GLU A 213 -3.72 1.94 -1.25
C GLU A 213 -3.71 1.06 0.01
N ALA A 214 -4.49 -0.03 0.03
CA ALA A 214 -4.51 -0.99 1.14
C ALA A 214 -3.27 -1.92 1.22
N LYS A 215 -2.51 -2.14 0.14
CA LYS A 215 -1.20 -2.83 0.23
C LYS A 215 -0.10 -1.91 0.75
N LEU A 216 -0.21 -0.61 0.50
CA LEU A 216 0.82 0.40 0.76
C LEU A 216 0.55 1.26 2.01
N SER A 217 -0.53 1.00 2.76
CA SER A 217 -1.08 1.91 3.79
C SER A 217 -0.08 2.45 4.82
N ASP A 218 0.87 1.62 5.26
CA ASP A 218 1.81 1.94 6.33
C ASP A 218 3.22 2.31 5.77
N LEU A 219 3.35 2.40 4.45
CA LEU A 219 4.65 2.44 3.75
C LEU A 219 5.31 3.82 3.84
N SER A 220 4.57 4.89 3.54
CA SER A 220 4.99 6.28 3.75
C SER A 220 5.39 6.53 5.21
N GLU A 221 4.62 6.02 6.17
CA GLU A 221 4.94 6.14 7.59
C GLU A 221 6.25 5.43 7.98
N MET A 222 6.48 4.22 7.47
CA MET A 222 7.73 3.47 7.66
C MET A 222 8.94 4.20 7.05
N ILE A 223 8.84 4.62 5.79
CA ILE A 223 9.91 5.36 5.10
C ILE A 223 10.20 6.67 5.84
N SER A 224 9.17 7.46 6.13
CA SER A 224 9.28 8.74 6.86
C SER A 224 9.92 8.58 8.24
N ASN A 225 9.56 7.54 8.99
CA ASN A 225 10.20 7.22 10.27
C ASN A 225 11.70 6.88 10.10
N SER A 226 12.05 6.07 9.11
CA SER A 226 13.46 5.69 8.87
C SER A 226 14.32 6.88 8.39
N LEU A 227 13.76 7.75 7.54
CA LEU A 227 14.38 9.00 7.10
C LEU A 227 14.63 9.94 8.29
N ALA A 228 13.64 10.08 9.18
CA ALA A 228 13.78 10.89 10.39
C ALA A 228 14.87 10.31 11.33
N ILE A 229 14.88 8.99 11.57
CA ILE A 229 15.90 8.32 12.38
C ILE A 229 17.30 8.48 11.76
N PHE A 230 17.45 8.24 10.45
CA PHE A 230 18.71 8.47 9.77
C PHE A 230 19.17 9.94 9.91
N SER A 231 18.28 10.90 9.64
CA SER A 231 18.62 12.34 9.67
C SER A 231 19.04 12.85 11.05
N GLY A 232 18.57 12.24 12.14
CA GLY A 232 18.90 12.64 13.52
C GLY A 232 20.08 11.87 14.13
N PHE A 233 20.47 10.72 13.57
CA PHE A 233 21.37 9.78 14.24
C PHE A 233 22.44 9.11 13.35
N GLY A 234 22.18 8.94 12.04
CA GLY A 234 23.21 8.57 11.04
C GLY A 234 23.86 9.80 10.40
N GLY A 235 23.05 10.84 10.14
CA GLY A 235 23.46 12.15 9.67
C GLY A 235 24.22 12.95 10.73
N GLY A 236 25.51 12.65 10.90
CA GLY A 236 26.40 13.32 11.86
C GLY A 236 26.33 14.85 11.83
N ASP A 237 25.81 15.40 12.92
CA ASP A 237 25.70 16.82 13.27
C ASP A 237 25.22 17.78 12.15
N LEU A 238 24.11 17.42 11.51
CA LEU A 238 23.20 18.44 10.95
C LEU A 238 22.50 19.16 12.12
N PRO A 239 22.69 20.47 12.33
CA PRO A 239 22.13 21.15 13.50
C PRO A 239 20.60 21.05 13.56
N VAL A 240 20.07 20.41 14.60
CA VAL A 240 18.62 20.21 14.82
C VAL A 240 17.94 21.48 15.35
N GLU A 241 18.34 22.64 14.81
CA GLU A 241 17.67 23.93 14.99
C GLU A 241 16.49 24.11 14.01
N ASN A 242 16.27 23.13 13.12
CA ASN A 242 15.18 23.08 12.14
C ASN A 242 13.77 22.84 12.71
N ARG A 243 13.50 23.28 13.95
CA ARG A 243 12.15 23.38 14.53
C ARG A 243 11.22 24.35 13.78
N LYS A 244 11.75 25.05 12.75
CA LYS A 244 11.03 25.97 11.84
C LYS A 244 11.13 25.62 10.33
N ARG A 245 11.79 24.51 9.93
CA ARG A 245 11.93 24.14 8.49
C ARG A 245 11.13 22.90 8.06
N ARG A 246 10.02 22.58 8.75
CA ARG A 246 8.94 21.81 8.12
C ARG A 246 8.20 22.70 7.12
N ARG A 247 8.77 22.83 5.93
CA ARG A 247 8.14 23.40 4.72
C ARG A 247 8.25 22.39 3.59
N LEU A 248 7.42 21.34 3.70
CA LEU A 248 7.04 20.51 2.56
C LEU A 248 6.16 21.39 1.65
N MET A 249 6.53 21.55 0.39
CA MET A 249 5.72 22.18 -0.67
C MET A 249 4.98 23.48 -0.30
N GLU A 250 5.62 24.41 0.40
CA GLU A 250 5.11 25.78 0.49
C GLU A 250 5.82 26.66 -0.56
N SER A 251 5.09 27.12 -1.58
CA SER A 251 5.49 28.19 -2.51
C SER A 251 5.50 29.58 -1.83
N GLY A 252 5.95 29.60 -0.57
CA GLY A 252 5.96 30.74 0.32
C GLY A 252 7.24 31.56 0.16
N THR A 253 7.07 32.77 -0.37
CA THR A 253 8.09 33.82 -0.50
C THR A 253 9.03 33.89 0.73
N PRO A 254 10.34 34.11 0.52
CA PRO A 254 11.30 34.21 1.62
C PRO A 254 11.21 35.58 2.32
N SER A 255 10.17 35.76 3.13
CA SER A 255 9.90 36.94 3.97
C SER A 255 10.87 37.07 5.15
N SER A 256 12.18 37.12 4.86
CA SER A 256 13.25 37.31 5.85
C SER A 256 14.49 38.08 5.34
N TRP A 257 14.53 38.53 4.07
CA TRP A 257 15.61 39.38 3.54
C TRP A 257 15.09 40.66 2.87
N ALA A 258 14.04 41.27 3.43
CA ALA A 258 13.53 42.57 2.99
C ALA A 258 14.45 43.74 3.42
N ALA A 259 15.72 43.72 3.00
CA ALA A 259 16.68 44.81 3.12
C ALA A 259 17.76 44.72 2.02
N GLU A 260 17.92 45.82 1.27
CA GLU A 260 19.16 46.20 0.58
C GLU A 260 19.83 45.14 -0.33
N ASN A 261 19.20 44.83 -1.48
CA ASN A 261 19.64 45.31 -2.80
C ASN A 261 18.72 44.76 -3.92
N GLY A 262 18.50 45.55 -4.98
CA GLY A 262 17.62 45.15 -6.08
C GLY A 262 18.32 44.27 -7.13
N GLY A 263 17.86 43.04 -7.30
CA GLY A 263 18.31 42.15 -8.37
C GLY A 263 17.68 40.76 -8.37
N ASP A 264 16.86 40.47 -9.38
CA ASP A 264 16.64 39.19 -10.09
C ASP A 264 16.39 37.85 -9.33
N HIS A 265 16.29 37.84 -8.00
CA HIS A 265 16.28 36.62 -7.16
C HIS A 265 14.90 36.19 -6.60
N GLU A 266 13.81 36.39 -7.35
CA GLU A 266 12.52 35.80 -6.97
C GLU A 266 12.35 34.34 -7.44
N GLY A 267 11.97 33.46 -6.52
CA GLY A 267 11.35 32.15 -6.78
C GLY A 267 12.23 30.97 -7.23
N PHE A 268 13.36 31.18 -7.90
CA PHE A 268 14.08 30.07 -8.57
C PHE A 268 15.22 29.41 -7.76
N PRO A 269 15.35 28.06 -7.79
CA PRO A 269 16.44 27.30 -7.14
C PRO A 269 17.85 27.69 -7.60
N GLU A 270 18.85 27.50 -6.71
CA GLU A 270 20.24 27.88 -6.97
C GLU A 270 20.88 27.19 -8.18
N TRP A 271 20.60 25.90 -8.40
CA TRP A 271 21.13 25.12 -9.51
C TRP A 271 20.69 25.62 -10.90
N LEU A 272 19.59 26.37 -10.98
CA LEU A 272 19.07 26.92 -12.23
C LEU A 272 19.85 28.19 -12.61
N SER A 273 20.44 28.24 -13.80
CA SER A 273 21.29 29.38 -14.18
C SER A 273 20.46 30.65 -14.42
N GLY A 274 21.04 31.83 -14.19
CA GLY A 274 20.33 33.11 -14.34
C GLY A 274 19.75 33.35 -15.74
N LYS A 275 20.35 32.76 -16.79
CA LYS A 275 19.80 32.78 -18.16
C LYS A 275 18.50 31.98 -18.28
N ASP A 276 18.37 30.92 -17.50
CA ASP A 276 17.23 30.01 -17.52
C ASP A 276 16.07 30.57 -16.67
N ARG A 277 16.39 31.14 -15.50
CA ARG A 277 15.45 31.93 -14.70
C ARG A 277 14.82 33.04 -15.54
N ARG A 278 15.64 33.82 -16.25
CA ARG A 278 15.17 34.89 -17.15
C ARG A 278 14.35 34.38 -18.34
N LEU A 279 14.58 33.16 -18.81
CA LEU A 279 13.77 32.54 -19.87
C LEU A 279 12.42 32.04 -19.33
N LEU A 280 12.39 31.44 -18.14
CA LEU A 280 11.15 30.95 -17.51
C LEU A 280 10.27 32.07 -16.95
N ALA A 281 10.88 33.19 -16.53
CA ALA A 281 10.17 34.39 -16.09
C ALA A 281 9.74 35.33 -17.25
N ALA A 282 10.18 35.07 -18.48
CA ALA A 282 9.79 35.89 -19.62
C ALA A 282 8.32 35.62 -20.03
N PRO A 283 7.53 36.65 -20.37
CA PRO A 283 6.22 36.42 -20.96
C PRO A 283 6.39 35.71 -22.31
N ILE A 284 5.48 34.79 -22.63
CA ILE A 284 5.55 33.94 -23.84
C ILE A 284 5.72 34.76 -25.13
N SER A 285 5.13 35.97 -25.19
CA SER A 285 5.27 36.92 -26.31
C SER A 285 6.69 37.47 -26.54
N ALA A 286 7.58 37.38 -25.54
CA ALA A 286 8.99 37.75 -25.64
C ALA A 286 9.92 36.54 -25.88
N ILE A 287 9.39 35.32 -25.86
CA ILE A 287 10.15 34.09 -26.07
C ILE A 287 10.14 33.74 -27.56
N GLN A 288 11.31 33.84 -28.22
CA GLN A 288 11.47 33.38 -29.60
C GLN A 288 11.61 31.85 -29.63
N ALA A 289 10.54 31.15 -30.01
CA ALA A 289 10.56 29.70 -30.16
C ALA A 289 11.24 29.25 -31.47
N ASP A 290 12.04 28.19 -31.41
CA ASP A 290 12.59 27.48 -32.57
C ASP A 290 11.55 26.60 -33.26
N ILE A 291 10.65 26.02 -32.45
CA ILE A 291 9.62 25.07 -32.88
C ILE A 291 8.32 25.42 -32.18
N VAL A 292 7.20 25.38 -32.91
CA VAL A 292 5.85 25.57 -32.36
C VAL A 292 5.02 24.31 -32.62
N VAL A 293 4.47 23.71 -31.56
CA VAL A 293 3.53 22.58 -31.63
C VAL A 293 2.11 23.10 -31.51
N ALA A 294 1.26 22.79 -32.49
CA ALA A 294 -0.12 23.23 -32.51
C ALA A 294 -1.02 22.23 -33.26
N LYS A 295 -1.89 21.55 -32.50
CA LYS A 295 -2.85 20.56 -33.00
C LYS A 295 -3.83 21.10 -34.07
N ASP A 296 -4.07 22.42 -34.08
CA ASP A 296 -4.88 23.14 -35.07
C ASP A 296 -4.17 23.36 -36.42
N GLY A 297 -2.85 23.11 -36.49
CA GLY A 297 -2.01 23.41 -37.65
C GLY A 297 -1.43 24.83 -37.66
N SER A 298 -1.61 25.64 -36.61
CA SER A 298 -0.99 26.97 -36.47
C SER A 298 0.48 26.92 -35.97
N GLY A 299 1.16 25.79 -36.21
CA GLY A 299 2.50 25.47 -35.77
C GLY A 299 3.20 24.55 -36.77
N LYS A 300 4.48 24.26 -36.53
CA LYS A 300 5.31 23.42 -37.40
C LYS A 300 4.95 21.93 -37.29
N PHE A 301 4.49 21.51 -36.11
CA PHE A 301 4.17 20.11 -35.78
C PHE A 301 2.83 20.02 -35.03
N LYS A 302 2.20 18.84 -35.06
CA LYS A 302 0.91 18.58 -34.42
C LYS A 302 1.02 17.82 -33.10
N THR A 303 2.09 17.03 -32.96
CA THR A 303 2.42 16.29 -31.72
C THR A 303 3.68 16.85 -31.06
N VAL A 304 3.87 16.52 -29.79
CA VAL A 304 5.08 16.86 -29.04
C VAL A 304 6.25 15.96 -29.49
N ALA A 305 5.97 14.69 -29.80
CA ALA A 305 6.96 13.73 -30.32
C ALA A 305 7.64 14.22 -31.62
N GLU A 306 6.85 14.64 -32.63
CA GLU A 306 7.36 15.25 -33.87
C GLU A 306 8.36 16.40 -33.61
N ALA A 307 8.10 17.23 -32.59
CA ALA A 307 8.93 18.37 -32.25
C ALA A 307 10.22 18.00 -31.50
N ILE A 308 10.19 16.92 -30.73
CA ILE A 308 11.37 16.36 -30.05
C ILE A 308 12.28 15.67 -31.08
N GLU A 309 11.72 14.83 -31.98
CA GLU A 309 12.48 14.18 -33.06
C GLU A 309 13.09 15.19 -34.04
N ALA A 310 12.43 16.32 -34.27
CA ALA A 310 12.93 17.41 -35.10
C ALA A 310 13.93 18.35 -34.40
N ALA A 311 14.23 18.14 -33.11
CA ALA A 311 15.26 18.90 -32.40
C ALA A 311 16.65 18.32 -32.72
N PRO A 312 17.64 19.14 -33.13
CA PRO A 312 18.97 18.65 -33.49
C PRO A 312 19.68 18.03 -32.27
N SER A 313 20.07 16.77 -32.41
CA SER A 313 20.86 16.04 -31.41
C SER A 313 22.21 16.72 -31.15
N SER A 314 22.64 16.72 -29.89
CA SER A 314 23.89 17.34 -29.42
C SER A 314 24.07 18.83 -29.81
N SER A 315 22.97 19.58 -29.94
CA SER A 315 23.00 21.01 -30.24
C SER A 315 23.80 21.82 -29.21
N GLY A 316 24.82 22.55 -29.66
CA GLY A 316 25.59 23.48 -28.84
C GLY A 316 24.83 24.74 -28.40
N ARG A 317 23.54 24.85 -28.74
CA ARG A 317 22.62 25.90 -28.27
C ARG A 317 21.31 25.28 -27.79
N ARG A 318 20.62 25.97 -26.86
CA ARG A 318 19.24 25.62 -26.51
C ARG A 318 18.34 25.66 -27.75
N ILE A 319 17.42 24.70 -27.80
CA ILE A 319 16.27 24.67 -28.69
C ILE A 319 15.03 25.00 -27.84
N ILE A 320 14.18 25.92 -28.29
CA ILE A 320 12.96 26.32 -27.58
C ILE A 320 11.75 25.79 -28.33
N ILE A 321 11.06 24.81 -27.72
CA ILE A 321 9.80 24.25 -28.23
C ILE A 321 8.64 24.91 -27.48
N TYR A 322 7.76 25.62 -28.19
CA TYR A 322 6.54 26.20 -27.64
C TYR A 322 5.32 25.35 -28.00
N ILE A 323 4.63 24.81 -26.99
CA ILE A 323 3.47 23.94 -27.17
C ILE A 323 2.20 24.76 -26.92
N LYS A 324 1.44 25.06 -27.99
CA LYS A 324 0.08 25.64 -27.89
C LYS A 324 -0.94 24.58 -27.50
N ALA A 325 -0.87 23.43 -28.17
CA ALA A 325 -1.70 22.25 -27.95
C ALA A 325 -1.09 21.06 -28.69
N GLY A 326 -0.99 19.90 -28.03
CA GLY A 326 -0.51 18.65 -28.60
C GLY A 326 -0.81 17.47 -27.67
N LYS A 327 -0.49 16.26 -28.14
CA LYS A 327 -0.07 15.12 -27.33
C LYS A 327 1.28 14.65 -27.87
#